data_AF-A0A1A8HPC5-F1
#
_entry.id   AF-A0A1A8HPC5-F1
#
_cell.length_a   1.000
_cell.length_b   1.000
_cell.length_c   1.000
_cell.angle_alpha   90.00
_cell.angle_beta   90.00
_cell.angle_gamma   90.00
#
_symmetry.space_group_name_H-M   'P 1'
#
loop_
_entity.id
_entity.type
_entity.pdbx_description
1 polymer ?
#
loop_
_entity_poly.entity_id
_entity_poly.type
_entity_poly.pdbx_seq_one_letter_code
_entity_poly.pdbx_strand_id
1 'polypeptide(L)'
;MRCSTLLAIFTGVLLYLVLGAVVFRALETPFEEDEHTNLLKTLNIKSLDFQFNNSCVDFEDLQKFLQGVADDLGADIDVGGNQTFSTKWDIASALFFSGTIITTIGYGNISPKSDGG
;
A
#
# COMPACT_ATOMS: atom_id res chain seq x y z
N MET A 1 -6.33 40.89 -8.31
CA MET A 1 -5.70 40.28 -7.11
C MET A 1 -4.25 40.72 -7.04
N ARG A 2 -3.76 41.21 -5.89
CA ARG A 2 -2.39 41.71 -5.79
C ARG A 2 -1.42 40.52 -5.73
N CYS A 3 -0.48 40.44 -6.67
CA CYS A 3 0.50 39.32 -6.80
C CYS A 3 1.25 39.03 -5.49
N SER A 4 1.52 40.07 -4.69
CA SER A 4 2.12 39.95 -3.36
C SER A 4 1.31 39.08 -2.38
N THR A 5 -0.02 39.09 -2.45
CA THR A 5 -0.88 38.28 -1.58
C THR A 5 -0.84 36.81 -1.98
N LEU A 6 -0.76 36.52 -3.28
CA LEU A 6 -0.63 35.14 -3.77
C LEU A 6 0.72 34.53 -3.36
N LEU A 7 1.80 35.28 -3.46
CA LEU A 7 3.13 34.83 -3.01
C LEU A 7 3.16 34.54 -1.50
N ALA A 8 2.50 35.38 -0.69
CA ALA A 8 2.42 35.17 0.75
C ALA A 8 1.62 33.90 1.10
N ILE A 9 0.46 33.69 0.47
CA ILE A 9 -0.35 32.47 0.67
C ILE A 9 0.43 31.23 0.23
N PHE A 10 1.07 31.27 -0.94
CA PHE A 10 1.85 30.15 -1.46
C PHE A 10 2.99 29.76 -0.50
N THR A 11 3.71 30.76 0.02
CA THR A 11 4.77 30.53 1.02
C THR A 11 4.22 29.93 2.30
N GLY A 12 3.07 30.41 2.79
CA GLY A 12 2.40 29.87 3.96
C GLY A 12 1.98 28.40 3.79
N VAL A 13 1.44 28.05 2.61
CA VAL A 13 1.08 26.66 2.29
C VAL A 13 2.31 25.76 2.25
N LEU A 14 3.42 26.20 1.64
CA LEU A 14 4.65 25.41 1.62
C LEU A 14 5.20 25.15 3.03
N LEU A 15 5.21 26.17 3.90
CA LEU A 15 5.63 26.00 5.30
C LEU A 15 4.72 25.02 6.04
N TYR A 16 3.41 25.10 5.82
CA TYR A 16 2.44 24.17 6.41
C TYR A 16 2.70 22.72 5.96
N LEU A 17 2.96 22.48 4.67
CA LEU A 17 3.28 21.16 4.14
C LEU A 17 4.57 20.58 4.73
N VAL A 18 5.63 21.40 4.86
CA VAL A 18 6.90 20.96 5.46
C VAL A 18 6.72 20.60 6.93
N LEU A 19 5.96 21.40 7.69
CA LEU A 19 5.65 21.08 9.09
C LEU A 19 4.84 19.79 9.19
N GLY A 20 3.81 19.63 8.36
CA GLY A 20 3.03 18.39 8.27
C GLY A 20 3.91 17.18 7.99
N ALA A 21 4.83 17.28 7.03
CA ALA A 21 5.76 16.20 6.68
C ALA A 21 6.68 15.80 7.85
N VAL A 22 7.20 16.76 8.61
CA VAL A 22 8.03 16.49 9.80
C VAL A 22 7.22 15.79 10.89
N VAL A 23 5.99 16.26 11.15
CA VAL A 23 5.11 15.66 12.16
C VAL A 23 4.73 14.23 11.78
N PHE A 24 4.24 14.01 10.56
CA PHE A 24 3.89 12.66 10.11
C PHE A 24 5.09 11.72 10.10
N ARG A 25 6.26 12.17 9.63
CA ARG A 25 7.47 11.35 9.70
C ARG A 25 7.82 10.96 11.14
N ALA A 26 7.76 11.89 12.08
CA ALA A 26 8.09 11.60 13.48
C ALA A 26 7.09 10.64 14.14
N LEU A 27 5.83 10.66 13.72
CA LEU A 27 4.76 9.81 14.27
C LEU A 27 4.68 8.45 13.60
N GLU A 28 4.76 8.40 12.27
CA GLU A 28 4.47 7.19 11.48
C GLU A 28 5.70 6.30 11.28
N THR A 29 6.91 6.88 11.09
CA THR A 29 8.13 6.08 10.86
C THR A 29 8.41 5.00 11.93
N PRO A 30 8.31 5.26 13.25
CA PRO A 30 8.56 4.20 14.23
C PRO A 30 7.49 3.09 14.21
N PHE A 31 6.26 3.42 13.81
CA PHE A 31 5.18 2.44 13.69
C PHE A 31 5.34 1.58 12.44
N GLU A 32 5.66 2.20 11.30
CA GLU A 32 5.94 1.53 10.03
C GLU A 32 7.15 0.57 10.16
N GLU A 33 8.21 0.98 10.84
CA GLU A 33 9.37 0.11 11.10
C GLU A 33 9.02 -1.11 11.97
N ASP A 34 8.20 -0.94 13.02
CA ASP A 34 7.78 -2.05 13.86
C ASP A 34 6.90 -3.04 13.08
N GLU A 35 5.91 -2.54 12.34
CA GLU A 35 5.03 -3.35 11.51
C GLU A 35 5.84 -4.15 10.47
N HIS A 36 6.72 -3.48 9.74
CA HIS A 36 7.58 -4.12 8.73
C HIS A 36 8.48 -5.20 9.34
N THR A 37 9.10 -4.94 10.51
CA THR A 37 9.96 -5.95 11.15
C THR A 37 9.15 -7.14 11.68
N ASN A 38 7.93 -6.93 12.17
CA ASN A 38 7.05 -7.99 12.65
C ASN A 38 6.53 -8.86 11.50
N LEU A 39 6.21 -8.25 10.35
CA LEU A 39 5.89 -8.96 9.12
C LEU A 39 7.06 -9.84 8.66
N LEU A 40 8.27 -9.28 8.55
CA LEU A 40 9.46 -10.04 8.14
C LEU A 40 9.79 -11.19 9.10
N LYS A 41 9.67 -10.98 10.41
CA LYS A 41 9.84 -12.06 11.41
C LYS A 41 8.81 -13.17 11.19
N THR A 42 7.54 -12.80 10.99
CA THR A 42 6.45 -13.76 10.80
C THR A 42 6.65 -14.56 9.51
N LEU A 43 7.03 -13.89 8.42
CA LEU A 43 7.35 -14.53 7.14
C LEU A 43 8.52 -15.50 7.28
N ASN A 44 9.60 -15.10 7.95
CA ASN A 44 10.74 -15.99 8.19
C ASN A 44 10.34 -17.23 9.00
N ILE A 45 9.60 -17.08 10.11
CA ILE A 45 9.15 -18.22 10.92
C ILE A 45 8.28 -19.17 10.09
N LYS A 46 7.31 -18.63 9.32
CA LYS A 46 6.46 -19.44 8.45
C LYS A 46 7.24 -20.14 7.33
N SER A 47 8.22 -19.47 6.75
CA SER A 47 9.06 -20.06 5.70
C SER A 47 9.93 -21.21 6.22
N LEU A 48 10.46 -21.10 7.45
CA LEU A 48 11.24 -22.15 8.10
C LEU A 48 10.38 -23.35 8.47
N ASP A 49 9.18 -23.12 9.00
CA ASP A 49 8.22 -24.20 9.30
C ASP A 49 7.83 -24.96 8.03
N PHE A 50 7.54 -24.22 6.95
CA PHE A 50 7.25 -24.80 5.64
C PHE A 50 8.43 -25.62 5.11
N GLN A 51 9.66 -25.11 5.22
CA GLN A 51 10.86 -25.80 4.76
C GLN A 51 11.14 -27.07 5.57
N PHE A 52 10.94 -27.04 6.89
CA PHE A 52 11.14 -28.22 7.74
C PHE A 52 10.15 -29.34 7.37
N ASN A 53 8.91 -28.98 7.06
CA ASN A 53 7.90 -29.94 6.64
C ASN A 53 8.05 -30.37 5.16
N ASN A 54 8.79 -29.60 4.35
CA ASN A 54 9.01 -29.83 2.93
C ASN A 54 10.49 -29.69 2.56
N SER A 55 11.30 -30.66 2.96
CA SER A 55 12.76 -30.68 2.72
C SER A 55 13.17 -30.74 1.25
N CYS A 56 12.23 -30.93 0.33
CA CYS A 56 12.43 -30.91 -1.13
C CYS A 56 12.39 -29.51 -1.74
N VAL A 57 12.04 -28.47 -0.98
CA VAL A 57 11.94 -27.09 -1.47
C VAL A 57 13.16 -26.30 -1.00
N ASP A 58 13.88 -25.73 -1.95
CA ASP A 58 15.00 -24.85 -1.66
C ASP A 58 14.51 -23.50 -1.08
N PHE A 59 15.25 -22.97 -0.11
CA PHE A 59 14.86 -21.73 0.56
C PHE A 59 14.85 -20.54 -0.41
N GLU A 60 15.78 -20.49 -1.34
CA GLU A 60 15.92 -19.38 -2.29
C GLU A 60 14.75 -19.36 -3.28
N ASP A 61 14.30 -20.53 -3.73
CA ASP A 61 13.14 -20.67 -4.62
C ASP A 61 11.83 -20.33 -3.90
N LEU A 62 11.70 -20.68 -2.62
CA LEU A 62 10.58 -20.29 -1.77
C LEU A 62 10.52 -18.77 -1.59
N GLN A 63 11.65 -18.10 -1.36
CA GLN A 63 11.69 -16.64 -1.25
C GLN A 63 11.34 -15.94 -2.56
N LYS A 64 11.86 -16.44 -3.70
CA LYS A 64 11.49 -15.91 -5.03
C LYS A 64 10.01 -16.07 -5.33
N PHE A 65 9.41 -17.19 -4.93
CA PHE A 65 7.97 -17.41 -5.05
C PHE A 65 7.16 -16.42 -4.19
N LEU A 66 7.54 -16.24 -2.91
CA LEU A 66 6.86 -15.30 -2.01
C LEU A 66 6.98 -13.86 -2.49
N GLN A 67 8.13 -13.47 -3.06
CA GLN A 67 8.31 -12.16 -3.66
C GLN A 67 7.37 -11.96 -4.86
N GLY A 68 7.29 -12.94 -5.77
CA GLY A 68 6.38 -12.86 -6.92
C GLY A 68 4.91 -12.76 -6.50
N VAL A 69 4.51 -13.47 -5.44
CA VAL A 69 3.15 -13.37 -4.89
C VAL A 69 2.89 -11.99 -4.25
N ALA A 70 3.86 -11.43 -3.53
CA ALA A 70 3.75 -10.08 -2.96
C ALA A 70 3.59 -9.01 -4.05
N ASP A 71 4.36 -9.14 -5.13
CA ASP A 71 4.36 -8.21 -6.26
C ASP A 71 3.01 -8.25 -7.02
N ASP A 72 2.45 -9.45 -7.23
CA ASP A 72 1.20 -9.64 -7.97
C ASP A 72 -0.05 -9.19 -7.19
N LEU A 73 -0.06 -9.38 -5.86
CA LEU A 73 -1.22 -9.03 -5.04
C LEU A 73 -1.38 -7.51 -4.87
N GLY A 74 -0.32 -6.72 -5.10
CA GLY A 74 -0.30 -5.28 -4.83
C GLY A 74 -0.70 -4.94 -3.38
N ALA A 75 -0.70 -5.97 -2.54
CA ALA A 75 -1.01 -6.01 -1.14
C ALA A 75 -0.03 -7.01 -0.55
N ASP A 76 0.51 -6.61 0.58
CA ASP A 76 1.02 -7.50 1.61
C ASP A 76 0.18 -8.80 1.65
N ILE A 77 0.88 -9.92 1.55
CA ILE A 77 0.47 -11.23 0.99
C ILE A 77 -0.77 -11.88 1.66
N ASP A 78 -1.62 -12.58 0.89
CA ASP A 78 -2.37 -13.74 1.44
C ASP A 78 -2.51 -14.93 0.46
N VAL A 79 -2.14 -16.11 0.96
CA VAL A 79 -1.98 -17.40 0.28
C VAL A 79 -2.97 -18.38 0.92
N GLY A 80 -4.25 -18.32 0.52
CA GLY A 80 -5.26 -19.19 1.13
C GLY A 80 -6.64 -19.20 0.47
N GLY A 81 -6.86 -20.14 -0.45
CA GLY A 81 -8.16 -20.83 -0.59
C GLY A 81 -9.13 -20.34 -1.68
N ASN A 82 -9.45 -21.23 -2.63
CA ASN A 82 -10.61 -21.21 -3.55
C ASN A 82 -11.07 -19.82 -4.04
N GLN A 83 -10.40 -19.31 -5.08
CA GLN A 83 -10.75 -18.03 -5.68
C GLN A 83 -11.91 -18.20 -6.67
N THR A 84 -13.14 -17.87 -6.26
CA THR A 84 -14.12 -17.33 -7.21
C THR A 84 -13.65 -15.93 -7.59
N PHE A 85 -13.57 -15.63 -8.90
CA PHE A 85 -13.22 -14.30 -9.39
C PHE A 85 -14.15 -13.24 -8.74
N SER A 86 -13.56 -12.38 -7.91
CA SER A 86 -14.23 -11.24 -7.31
C SER A 86 -13.57 -9.96 -7.84
N THR A 87 -14.36 -9.13 -8.52
CA THR A 87 -13.88 -7.86 -9.04
C THR A 87 -14.00 -6.77 -7.98
N LYS A 88 -12.96 -5.95 -7.82
CA LYS A 88 -13.03 -4.70 -7.05
C LYS A 88 -13.80 -3.59 -7.78
N TRP A 89 -14.17 -3.82 -9.05
CA TRP A 89 -14.85 -2.90 -9.95
C TRP A 89 -16.30 -3.33 -10.27
N ASP A 90 -17.04 -3.87 -9.30
CA ASP A 90 -18.48 -4.00 -9.47
C ASP A 90 -19.14 -2.61 -9.59
N ILE A 91 -20.38 -2.55 -10.10
CA ILE A 91 -21.06 -1.27 -10.39
C ILE A 91 -21.16 -0.36 -9.15
N ALA A 92 -21.42 -0.93 -7.96
CA ALA A 92 -21.54 -0.14 -6.74
C ALA A 92 -20.17 0.42 -6.31
N SER A 93 -19.12 -0.41 -6.35
CA SER A 93 -17.75 0.00 -6.02
C SER A 93 -17.19 1.02 -7.01
N ALA A 94 -17.46 0.88 -8.31
CA ALA A 94 -17.05 1.83 -9.35
C ALA A 94 -17.76 3.19 -9.22
N LEU A 95 -19.05 3.18 -8.87
CA LEU A 95 -19.81 4.40 -8.58
C LEU A 95 -19.27 5.10 -7.33
N PHE A 96 -18.97 4.34 -6.28
CA PHE A 96 -18.34 4.87 -5.06
C PHE A 96 -16.98 5.50 -5.37
N PHE A 97 -16.11 4.80 -6.11
CA PHE A 97 -14.82 5.32 -6.55
C PHE A 97 -14.97 6.64 -7.32
N SER A 98 -15.90 6.72 -8.29
CA SER A 98 -16.19 7.95 -9.03
C SER A 98 -16.65 9.08 -8.09
N GLY A 99 -17.45 8.77 -7.08
CA GLY A 99 -17.84 9.71 -6.03
C GLY A 99 -16.65 10.25 -5.24
N THR A 100 -15.67 9.40 -4.91
CA THR A 100 -14.44 9.84 -4.22
C THR A 100 -13.58 10.77 -5.06
N ILE A 101 -13.60 10.63 -6.39
CA ILE A 101 -12.95 11.56 -7.33
C ILE A 101 -13.66 12.92 -7.31
N ILE A 102 -14.99 12.93 -7.51
CA ILE A 102 -15.77 14.18 -7.60
C ILE A 102 -15.72 14.97 -6.29
N THR A 103 -15.80 14.28 -5.16
CA THR A 103 -15.72 14.90 -3.82
C THR A 103 -14.29 15.26 -3.41
N THR A 104 -13.29 14.91 -4.23
CA THR A 104 -11.86 15.09 -3.95
C THR A 104 -11.38 14.39 -2.67
N ILE A 105 -12.12 13.39 -2.18
CA ILE A 105 -11.74 12.60 -1.00
C ILE A 105 -10.60 11.64 -1.38
N GLY A 106 -10.77 10.89 -2.47
CA GLY A 106 -9.77 9.97 -3.02
C GLY A 106 -9.16 8.98 -2.01
N TYR A 107 -9.96 8.04 -1.47
CA TYR A 107 -9.50 7.09 -0.44
C TYR A 107 -8.27 6.24 -0.84
N GLY A 108 -8.09 5.94 -2.12
CA GLY A 108 -6.91 5.23 -2.63
C GLY A 108 -6.85 3.72 -2.36
N ASN A 109 -7.90 3.09 -1.81
CA ASN A 109 -7.90 1.63 -1.60
C ASN A 109 -8.01 0.80 -2.90
N ILE A 110 -8.51 1.43 -3.98
CA ILE A 110 -8.56 0.91 -5.35
C ILE A 110 -8.17 2.04 -6.31
N SER A 111 -7.40 1.72 -7.34
CA SER A 111 -6.96 2.67 -8.37
C SER A 111 -7.01 2.03 -9.76
N PRO A 112 -7.29 2.80 -10.83
CA PRO A 112 -7.19 2.31 -12.19
C PRO A 112 -5.75 1.90 -12.48
N LYS A 113 -5.54 0.67 -12.98
CA LYS A 113 -4.22 0.16 -13.37
C LYS A 113 -4.02 0.11 -14.89
N SER A 114 -5.05 0.44 -15.66
CA SER A 114 -5.02 0.47 -17.12
C SER A 114 -4.62 1.84 -17.64
N ASP A 115 -3.88 1.92 -18.75
CA ASP A 115 -3.47 3.18 -19.38
C ASP A 115 -4.63 4.14 -19.73
N GLY A 116 -5.85 3.63 -19.92
CA GLY A 116 -7.02 4.42 -20.29
C GLY A 116 -7.94 4.84 -19.14
N GLY A 117 -7.67 4.42 -17.90
CA GLY A 117 -8.47 4.73 -16.71
C GLY A 117 -7.79 5.77 -15.84
#